data_AF-A0A9E0PII3-F1
#
_entry.id   AF-A0A9E0PII3-F1
#
_cell.length_a   1.000
_cell.length_b   1.000
_cell.length_c   1.000
_cell.angle_alpha   90.00
_cell.angle_beta   90.00
_cell.angle_gamma   90.00
#
_symmetry.space_group_name_H-M   'P 1'
#
loop_
_entity.id
_entity.type
_entity.pdbx_description
1 polymer ?
#
loop_
_entity_poly.entity_id
_entity_poly.type
_entity_poly.pdbx_seq_one_letter_code
_entity_poly.pdbx_strand_id
1 'polypeptide(L)'
;MPSQAPVPAPEPAPAPESASVSSAAPGSHAPAVTPPLPVRPMAAAIKPAAIDERSSAQGPAADAPEVLAPARKNWMERLRGGLRKTSTSIATVFTGTRIDDALYEELEEALLMADTGVKATQHLLADLKRRVKDTRTTDPAAVKGLLADALTDLLRPLEKALVIGEFTPTVIMVAGVNGAGKTTSIGKLTRHLAQAGASVLLAAADTFRAAAREQLGVWADRNTVEIVSQEGGDPAAVSFDAVMAGRARGKDVVLVDTAGRLHTQLHLMEELRKIKRTIAKAGNTPGAAGIGQPPHEILLVIDGNTGQNALTQVRAFDDALQLTGLIVTKLDGTAKGGVLAAIAQERPLPVYFIGVGEKLEDLETFSAREFALALLT
;
A
#
# COMPACT_ATOMS: atom_id res chain seq x y z
N MET A 1 29.78 -63.35 27.33
CA MET A 1 30.48 -62.14 27.82
C MET A 1 31.58 -61.81 26.82
N PRO A 2 31.32 -61.05 25.74
CA PRO A 2 32.35 -60.71 24.77
C PRO A 2 33.15 -59.47 25.19
N SER A 3 34.45 -59.57 24.95
CA SER A 3 35.52 -58.61 25.25
C SER A 3 35.35 -57.30 24.45
N GLN A 4 35.44 -56.15 25.14
CA GLN A 4 35.49 -54.81 24.51
C GLN A 4 36.90 -54.50 24.01
N ALA A 5 37.02 -54.20 22.71
CA ALA A 5 38.23 -53.64 22.11
C ALA A 5 38.29 -52.10 22.33
N PRO A 6 39.48 -51.50 22.48
CA PRO A 6 39.62 -50.07 22.77
C PRO A 6 39.45 -49.20 21.52
N VAL A 7 38.86 -48.02 21.73
CA VAL A 7 38.60 -46.96 20.74
C VAL A 7 39.90 -46.15 20.49
N PRO A 8 40.27 -45.82 19.23
CA PRO A 8 41.45 -44.99 18.96
C PRO A 8 41.18 -43.50 19.18
N ALA A 9 42.19 -42.77 19.66
CA ALA A 9 42.18 -41.33 19.93
C ALA A 9 42.22 -40.50 18.63
N PRO A 10 41.65 -39.27 18.61
CA PRO A 10 41.62 -38.42 17.43
C PRO A 10 42.98 -37.74 17.15
N GLU A 11 43.29 -37.62 15.86
CA GLU A 11 44.49 -37.04 15.26
C GLU A 11 44.48 -35.49 15.30
N PRO A 12 45.64 -34.81 15.46
CA PRO A 12 45.70 -33.35 15.61
C PRO A 12 45.57 -32.61 14.27
N ALA A 13 44.85 -31.48 14.28
CA ALA A 13 44.67 -30.59 13.14
C ALA A 13 45.96 -29.81 12.79
N PRO A 14 46.22 -29.49 11.51
CA PRO A 14 47.42 -28.77 11.08
C PRO A 14 47.31 -27.25 11.35
N ALA A 15 48.44 -26.65 11.69
CA ALA A 15 48.61 -25.20 11.93
C ALA A 15 48.58 -24.39 10.61
N PRO A 16 48.15 -23.11 10.66
CA PRO A 16 48.15 -22.25 9.48
C PRO A 16 49.56 -21.73 9.15
N GLU A 17 49.88 -21.82 7.86
CA GLU A 17 51.13 -21.42 7.24
C GLU A 17 51.24 -19.88 7.16
N SER A 18 52.34 -19.36 7.69
CA SER A 18 52.73 -17.95 7.62
C SER A 18 53.31 -17.62 6.24
N ALA A 19 52.66 -16.74 5.48
CA ALA A 19 53.22 -16.15 4.27
C ALA A 19 53.56 -14.67 4.48
N SER A 20 54.76 -14.34 4.01
CA SER A 20 55.58 -13.17 4.28
C SER A 20 55.08 -11.83 3.73
N VAL A 21 55.46 -10.81 4.48
CA VAL A 21 55.48 -9.38 4.17
C VAL A 21 56.38 -9.11 2.96
N SER A 22 55.94 -8.28 2.02
CA SER A 22 56.84 -7.54 1.12
C SER A 22 56.39 -6.08 1.06
N SER A 23 57.31 -5.20 1.47
CA SER A 23 57.17 -3.76 1.55
C SER A 23 57.75 -3.12 0.28
N ALA A 24 57.00 -2.22 -0.37
CA ALA A 24 57.58 -1.15 -1.16
C ALA A 24 56.57 0.01 -1.29
N ALA A 25 56.98 1.19 -0.85
CA ALA A 25 56.37 2.50 -1.10
C ALA A 25 57.51 3.48 -1.43
N PRO A 26 57.27 4.72 -1.89
CA PRO A 26 56.16 5.27 -2.66
C PRO A 26 56.62 5.99 -3.95
N GLY A 27 55.79 6.01 -5.00
CA GLY A 27 55.98 6.85 -6.19
C GLY A 27 54.87 7.89 -6.29
N SER A 28 55.22 9.18 -6.23
CA SER A 28 54.29 10.30 -6.29
C SER A 28 53.78 10.55 -7.72
N HIS A 29 52.46 10.58 -7.90
CA HIS A 29 51.85 11.34 -9.00
C HIS A 29 50.56 12.02 -8.53
N ALA A 30 50.51 13.33 -8.77
CA ALA A 30 49.46 14.26 -8.40
C ALA A 30 48.13 13.98 -9.14
N PRO A 31 46.98 14.39 -8.57
CA PRO A 31 45.67 14.11 -9.15
C PRO A 31 45.36 15.04 -10.33
N ALA A 32 44.99 14.45 -11.47
CA ALA A 32 44.42 15.19 -12.60
C ALA A 32 42.96 15.58 -12.27
N VAL A 33 42.72 16.88 -12.21
CA VAL A 33 41.43 17.52 -12.01
C VAL A 33 40.61 17.40 -13.30
N THR A 34 39.49 16.68 -13.25
CA THR A 34 38.46 16.72 -14.30
C THR A 34 37.43 17.82 -14.01
N PRO A 35 37.10 18.67 -14.99
CA PRO A 35 36.15 19.77 -14.78
C PRO A 35 34.70 19.26 -14.67
N PRO A 36 33.83 19.93 -13.88
CA PRO A 36 32.45 19.53 -13.70
C PRO A 36 31.61 19.82 -14.95
N LEU A 37 30.78 18.85 -15.34
CA LEU A 37 29.76 19.01 -16.37
C LEU A 37 28.65 19.97 -15.88
N PRO A 38 28.07 20.80 -16.77
CA PRO A 38 27.12 21.83 -16.38
C PRO A 38 25.79 21.24 -15.90
N VAL A 39 25.38 21.65 -14.70
CA VAL A 39 24.09 21.36 -14.08
C VAL A 39 23.02 22.14 -14.84
N ARG A 40 22.07 21.43 -15.48
CA ARG A 40 20.85 22.04 -16.03
C ARG A 40 19.80 22.14 -14.92
N PRO A 41 19.22 23.32 -14.63
CA PRO A 41 18.08 23.42 -13.73
C PRO A 41 16.82 22.96 -14.49
N MET A 42 16.13 21.94 -13.98
CA MET A 42 14.78 21.59 -14.43
C MET A 42 13.84 21.64 -13.23
N ALA A 43 13.29 22.83 -13.00
CA ALA A 43 12.18 23.03 -12.08
C ALA A 43 10.88 22.71 -12.82
N ALA A 44 10.24 21.59 -12.51
CA ALA A 44 8.85 21.35 -12.91
C ALA A 44 7.93 21.87 -11.80
N ALA A 45 7.61 23.16 -11.86
CA ALA A 45 6.48 23.71 -11.12
C ALA A 45 5.22 23.52 -11.98
N ILE A 46 4.23 22.78 -11.48
CA ILE A 46 2.88 22.82 -12.03
C ILE A 46 2.16 23.98 -11.33
N LYS A 47 1.92 25.08 -12.06
CA LYS A 47 1.02 26.17 -11.65
C LYS A 47 0.03 26.50 -12.78
N PRO A 48 -1.19 26.94 -12.44
CA PRO A 48 -2.30 27.08 -13.38
C PRO A 48 -2.10 28.29 -14.30
N ALA A 49 -2.42 28.11 -15.57
CA ALA A 49 -2.40 29.19 -16.55
C ALA A 49 -3.48 30.24 -16.20
N ALA A 50 -3.07 31.50 -16.23
CA ALA A 50 -3.92 32.66 -16.02
C ALA A 50 -4.91 32.84 -17.17
N ILE A 51 -6.07 33.37 -16.81
CA ILE A 51 -7.16 33.76 -17.69
C ILE A 51 -6.75 35.06 -18.38
N ASP A 52 -6.78 35.10 -19.70
CA ASP A 52 -6.89 36.35 -20.45
C ASP A 52 -8.04 36.23 -21.45
N GLU A 53 -9.08 37.02 -21.22
CA GLU A 53 -10.26 37.14 -22.05
C GLU A 53 -9.90 37.91 -23.32
N ARG A 54 -10.10 37.31 -24.50
CA ARG A 54 -10.94 37.87 -25.58
C ARG A 54 -10.96 36.99 -26.83
N SER A 55 -12.19 36.86 -27.32
CA SER A 55 -12.63 36.59 -28.69
C SER A 55 -13.06 35.17 -29.01
N SER A 56 -14.27 35.13 -29.54
CA SER A 56 -15.24 34.06 -29.69
C SER A 56 -15.01 33.13 -30.89
N ALA A 57 -15.59 31.93 -30.74
CA ALA A 57 -16.34 31.13 -31.71
C ALA A 57 -15.66 29.87 -32.29
N GLN A 58 -16.43 28.77 -32.12
CA GLN A 58 -16.44 27.51 -32.86
C GLN A 58 -15.39 26.45 -32.48
N GLY A 59 -15.88 25.35 -31.91
CA GLY A 59 -15.12 24.11 -31.76
C GLY A 59 -14.85 23.42 -33.11
N PRO A 60 -13.98 22.40 -33.09
CA PRO A 60 -14.53 21.06 -33.20
C PRO A 60 -13.94 20.06 -32.19
N ALA A 61 -14.69 18.98 -32.02
CA ALA A 61 -14.39 17.82 -31.19
C ALA A 61 -13.21 16.98 -31.72
N ALA A 62 -12.74 16.09 -30.83
CA ALA A 62 -11.81 14.97 -30.99
C ALA A 62 -10.31 15.28 -30.91
N ASP A 63 -9.71 14.97 -29.75
CA ASP A 63 -8.85 13.78 -29.62
C ASP A 63 -8.35 13.65 -28.18
N ALA A 64 -9.04 12.82 -27.40
CA ALA A 64 -8.48 12.23 -26.19
C ALA A 64 -8.20 10.75 -26.53
N PRO A 65 -6.98 10.22 -26.26
CA PRO A 65 -6.60 8.91 -26.75
C PRO A 65 -7.48 7.79 -26.16
N GLU A 66 -8.05 6.98 -27.05
CA GLU A 66 -8.97 5.86 -26.85
C GLU A 66 -8.39 4.69 -26.01
N VAL A 67 -7.16 4.81 -25.51
CA VAL A 67 -6.38 3.75 -24.82
C VAL A 67 -6.73 3.62 -23.33
N LEU A 68 -7.34 4.64 -22.71
CA LEU A 68 -7.70 4.63 -21.27
C LEU A 68 -9.00 3.85 -20.98
N ALA A 69 -9.97 3.84 -21.88
CA ALA A 69 -11.27 3.18 -21.67
C ALA A 69 -11.18 1.62 -21.60
N PRO A 70 -10.37 0.93 -22.44
CA PRO A 70 -10.21 -0.52 -22.36
C PRO A 70 -9.54 -0.98 -21.06
N ALA A 71 -8.54 -0.24 -20.59
CA ALA A 71 -7.82 -0.58 -19.35
C ALA A 71 -8.73 -0.49 -18.11
N ARG A 72 -9.56 0.57 -18.04
CA ARG A 72 -10.52 0.74 -16.94
C ARG A 72 -11.65 -0.31 -16.98
N LYS A 73 -12.10 -0.70 -18.18
CA LYS A 73 -13.06 -1.80 -18.34
C LYS A 73 -12.49 -3.12 -17.83
N ASN A 74 -11.27 -3.47 -18.25
CA ASN A 74 -10.60 -4.69 -17.78
C ASN A 74 -10.38 -4.68 -16.27
N TRP A 75 -10.06 -3.52 -15.68
CA TRP A 75 -9.97 -3.36 -14.22
C TRP A 75 -11.30 -3.68 -13.53
N MET A 76 -12.39 -3.07 -13.99
CA MET A 76 -13.72 -3.28 -13.42
C MET A 76 -14.15 -4.75 -13.49
N GLU A 77 -13.82 -5.46 -14.57
CA GLU A 77 -14.06 -6.90 -14.70
C GLU A 77 -13.27 -7.71 -13.66
N ARG A 78 -11.99 -7.36 -13.41
CA ARG A 78 -11.19 -8.00 -12.35
C ARG A 78 -11.75 -7.71 -10.96
N LEU A 79 -12.15 -6.46 -10.68
CA LEU A 79 -12.73 -6.08 -9.40
C LEU A 79 -14.05 -6.82 -9.11
N ARG A 80 -14.95 -6.89 -10.10
CA ARG A 80 -16.18 -7.70 -10.00
C ARG A 80 -15.87 -9.18 -9.83
N GLY A 81 -14.90 -9.71 -10.58
CA GLY A 81 -14.45 -11.09 -10.44
C GLY A 81 -13.96 -11.40 -9.03
N GLY A 82 -13.19 -10.49 -8.44
CA GLY A 82 -12.69 -10.63 -7.07
C GLY A 82 -13.79 -10.61 -6.02
N LEU A 83 -14.73 -9.66 -6.13
CA LEU A 83 -15.82 -9.49 -5.16
C LEU A 83 -17.02 -10.41 -5.39
N ARG A 84 -16.98 -11.29 -6.41
CA ARG A 84 -18.12 -12.10 -6.86
C ARG A 84 -18.80 -12.91 -5.74
N LYS A 85 -18.03 -13.46 -4.79
CA LYS A 85 -18.62 -14.24 -3.69
C LYS A 85 -19.45 -13.35 -2.77
N THR A 86 -18.93 -12.17 -2.40
CA THR A 86 -19.69 -11.18 -1.62
C THR A 86 -20.87 -10.64 -2.42
N SER A 87 -20.66 -10.28 -3.69
CA SER A 87 -21.71 -9.65 -4.50
C SER A 87 -22.90 -10.57 -4.73
N THR A 88 -22.64 -11.86 -4.98
CA THR A 88 -23.71 -12.86 -5.17
C THR A 88 -24.59 -12.96 -3.92
N SER A 89 -24.02 -12.96 -2.71
CA SER A 89 -24.77 -13.05 -1.45
C SER A 89 -25.69 -11.86 -1.21
N ILE A 90 -25.30 -10.66 -1.66
CA ILE A 90 -26.11 -9.45 -1.49
C ILE A 90 -27.12 -9.31 -2.64
N ALA A 91 -26.73 -9.67 -3.86
CA ALA A 91 -27.58 -9.57 -5.04
C ALA A 91 -28.81 -10.50 -4.99
N THR A 92 -28.70 -11.67 -4.35
CA THR A 92 -29.82 -12.62 -4.22
C THR A 92 -31.01 -12.04 -3.45
N VAL A 93 -30.76 -11.12 -2.50
CA VAL A 93 -31.81 -10.45 -1.72
C VAL A 93 -32.77 -9.65 -2.62
N PHE A 94 -32.27 -9.09 -3.72
CA PHE A 94 -33.07 -8.29 -4.66
C PHE A 94 -33.82 -9.10 -5.72
N THR A 95 -33.83 -10.44 -5.62
CA THR A 95 -34.59 -11.30 -6.55
C THR A 95 -36.07 -11.45 -6.16
N GLY A 96 -36.43 -11.07 -4.93
CA GLY A 96 -37.81 -11.00 -4.46
C GLY A 96 -38.63 -9.92 -5.16
N THR A 97 -39.97 -10.03 -5.09
CA THR A 97 -40.90 -9.15 -5.82
C THR A 97 -41.46 -8.00 -4.98
N ARG A 98 -41.15 -7.90 -3.69
CA ARG A 98 -41.71 -6.89 -2.79
C ARG A 98 -40.65 -6.21 -1.94
N ILE A 99 -40.87 -4.93 -1.68
CA ILE A 99 -40.09 -4.11 -0.75
C ILE A 99 -40.90 -4.06 0.54
N ASP A 100 -40.60 -4.97 1.45
CA ASP A 100 -41.23 -5.09 2.77
C ASP A 100 -40.16 -5.23 3.86
N ASP A 101 -40.58 -5.39 5.11
CA ASP A 101 -39.64 -5.51 6.24
C ASP A 101 -38.74 -6.76 6.12
N ALA A 102 -39.25 -7.86 5.53
CA ALA A 102 -38.49 -9.08 5.30
C ALA A 102 -37.30 -8.85 4.36
N LEU A 103 -37.48 -8.06 3.29
CA LEU A 103 -36.37 -7.67 2.40
C LEU A 103 -35.24 -6.97 3.18
N TYR A 104 -35.58 -6.08 4.12
CA TYR A 104 -34.58 -5.36 4.90
C TYR A 104 -33.87 -6.24 5.92
N GLU A 105 -34.55 -7.22 6.50
CA GLU A 105 -33.96 -8.23 7.38
C GLU A 105 -32.99 -9.13 6.61
N GLU A 106 -33.38 -9.65 5.44
CA GLU A 106 -32.50 -10.44 4.58
C GLU A 106 -31.28 -9.65 4.12
N LEU A 107 -31.46 -8.35 3.80
CA LEU A 107 -30.36 -7.46 3.43
C LEU A 107 -29.42 -7.22 4.61
N GLU A 108 -29.94 -7.05 5.83
CA GLU A 108 -29.14 -6.93 7.04
C GLU A 108 -28.25 -8.15 7.24
N GLU A 109 -28.83 -9.35 7.17
CA GLU A 109 -28.11 -10.62 7.28
C GLU A 109 -27.01 -10.75 6.22
N ALA A 110 -27.34 -10.45 4.95
CA ALA A 110 -26.37 -10.51 3.85
C ALA A 110 -25.19 -9.54 4.05
N LEU A 111 -25.46 -8.30 4.49
CA LEU A 111 -24.42 -7.31 4.77
C LEU A 111 -23.54 -7.73 5.95
N LEU A 112 -24.13 -8.31 7.00
CA LEU A 112 -23.37 -8.80 8.15
C LEU A 112 -22.49 -10.00 7.77
N MET A 113 -23.00 -10.95 6.98
CA MET A 113 -22.23 -12.07 6.44
C MET A 113 -21.07 -11.61 5.55
N ALA A 114 -21.25 -10.49 4.83
CA ALA A 114 -20.22 -9.84 4.04
C ALA A 114 -19.15 -9.10 4.88
N ASP A 115 -19.19 -9.18 6.20
CA ASP A 115 -18.31 -8.46 7.14
C ASP A 115 -18.44 -6.92 7.07
N THR A 116 -19.62 -6.39 6.72
CA THR A 116 -19.91 -4.94 6.73
C THR A 116 -19.86 -4.36 8.15
N GLY A 117 -20.13 -5.18 9.16
CA GLY A 117 -20.13 -4.78 10.57
C GLY A 117 -21.43 -4.07 10.98
N VAL A 118 -21.84 -4.28 12.24
CA VAL A 118 -23.17 -3.89 12.74
C VAL A 118 -23.48 -2.41 12.53
N LYS A 119 -22.55 -1.52 12.90
CA LYS A 119 -22.78 -0.07 12.81
C LYS A 119 -22.94 0.41 11.36
N ALA A 120 -22.11 -0.10 10.46
CA ALA A 120 -22.18 0.29 9.05
C ALA A 120 -23.42 -0.30 8.37
N THR A 121 -23.79 -1.55 8.69
CA THR A 121 -25.04 -2.16 8.21
C THR A 121 -26.26 -1.35 8.65
N GLN A 122 -26.36 -1.01 9.94
CA GLN A 122 -27.47 -0.19 10.46
C GLN A 122 -27.53 1.18 9.80
N HIS A 123 -26.37 1.82 9.58
CA HIS A 123 -26.29 3.09 8.87
C HIS A 123 -26.80 2.97 7.42
N LEU A 124 -26.35 1.95 6.68
CA LEU A 124 -26.76 1.69 5.30
C LEU A 124 -28.25 1.41 5.19
N LEU A 125 -28.81 0.58 6.06
CA LEU A 125 -30.25 0.26 6.03
C LEU A 125 -31.11 1.47 6.35
N ALA A 126 -30.70 2.29 7.32
CA ALA A 126 -31.41 3.53 7.65
C ALA A 126 -31.39 4.53 6.49
N ASP A 127 -30.23 4.71 5.84
CA ASP A 127 -30.12 5.57 4.65
C ASP A 127 -30.95 5.02 3.49
N LEU A 128 -30.87 3.71 3.21
CA LEU A 128 -31.63 3.06 2.15
C LEU A 128 -33.15 3.23 2.36
N LYS A 129 -33.66 2.97 3.57
CA LYS A 129 -35.08 3.16 3.91
C LYS A 129 -35.53 4.61 3.65
N ARG A 130 -34.70 5.59 4.01
CA ARG A 130 -34.95 7.01 3.72
C ARG A 130 -35.02 7.26 2.21
N ARG A 131 -34.02 6.83 1.44
CA ARG A 131 -33.96 7.04 -0.02
C ARG A 131 -35.12 6.37 -0.75
N VAL A 132 -35.52 5.17 -0.34
CA VAL A 132 -36.68 4.46 -0.92
C VAL A 132 -37.97 5.23 -0.65
N LYS A 133 -38.15 5.74 0.58
CA LYS A 133 -39.32 6.57 0.93
C LYS A 133 -39.38 7.88 0.14
N ASP A 134 -38.24 8.54 -0.03
CA ASP A 134 -38.15 9.84 -0.73
C ASP A 134 -38.42 9.69 -2.23
N THR A 135 -37.88 8.62 -2.84
CA THR A 135 -38.09 8.32 -4.27
C THR A 135 -39.42 7.62 -4.56
N ARG A 136 -40.07 7.06 -3.53
CA ARG A 136 -41.29 6.22 -3.65
C ARG A 136 -41.12 5.07 -4.63
N THR A 137 -39.90 4.55 -4.77
CA THR A 137 -39.63 3.46 -5.70
C THR A 137 -40.25 2.17 -5.20
N THR A 138 -40.84 1.41 -6.14
CA THR A 138 -41.38 0.07 -5.89
C THR A 138 -40.59 -1.01 -6.63
N ASP A 139 -39.56 -0.62 -7.38
CA ASP A 139 -38.75 -1.52 -8.20
C ASP A 139 -37.51 -2.00 -7.44
N PRO A 140 -37.32 -3.32 -7.21
CA PRO A 140 -36.13 -3.87 -6.58
C PRO A 140 -34.81 -3.47 -7.26
N ALA A 141 -34.80 -3.32 -8.60
CA ALA A 141 -33.60 -2.89 -9.32
C ALA A 141 -33.23 -1.43 -8.98
N ALA A 142 -34.23 -0.56 -8.83
CA ALA A 142 -34.03 0.81 -8.36
C ALA A 142 -33.54 0.84 -6.89
N VAL A 143 -34.06 -0.03 -6.00
CA VAL A 143 -33.56 -0.14 -4.61
C VAL A 143 -32.09 -0.56 -4.58
N LYS A 144 -31.70 -1.53 -5.40
CA LYS A 144 -30.29 -1.94 -5.56
C LYS A 144 -29.40 -0.76 -5.99
N GLY A 145 -29.88 0.08 -6.90
CA GLY A 145 -29.22 1.34 -7.29
C GLY A 145 -29.06 2.30 -6.12
N LEU A 146 -30.11 2.51 -5.32
CA LEU A 146 -30.07 3.36 -4.13
C LEU A 146 -29.11 2.83 -3.07
N LEU A 147 -29.01 1.50 -2.90
CA LEU A 147 -28.03 0.88 -2.02
C LEU A 147 -26.59 1.14 -2.52
N ALA A 148 -26.36 1.09 -3.82
CA ALA A 148 -25.05 1.41 -4.41
C ALA A 148 -24.66 2.87 -4.14
N ASP A 149 -25.61 3.79 -4.22
CA ASP A 149 -25.36 5.20 -3.91
C ASP A 149 -25.11 5.40 -2.41
N ALA A 150 -25.91 4.77 -1.53
CA ALA A 150 -25.71 4.82 -0.07
C ALA A 150 -24.34 4.25 0.34
N LEU A 151 -23.94 3.12 -0.25
CA LEU A 151 -22.63 2.52 -0.02
C LEU A 151 -21.49 3.40 -0.57
N THR A 152 -21.68 4.01 -1.74
CA THR A 152 -20.71 4.95 -2.30
C THR A 152 -20.49 6.13 -1.37
N ASP A 153 -21.56 6.71 -0.82
CA ASP A 153 -21.47 7.85 0.09
C ASP A 153 -20.81 7.46 1.42
N LEU A 154 -21.13 6.28 1.96
CA LEU A 154 -20.47 5.74 3.14
C LEU A 154 -18.96 5.57 2.91
N LEU A 155 -18.55 5.06 1.75
CA LEU A 155 -17.14 4.78 1.43
C LEU A 155 -16.35 6.03 1.00
N ARG A 156 -17.03 7.13 0.63
CA ARG A 156 -16.39 8.34 0.10
C ARG A 156 -15.28 8.93 0.99
N PRO A 157 -15.38 8.94 2.34
CA PRO A 157 -14.30 9.41 3.21
C PRO A 157 -12.98 8.61 3.06
N LEU A 158 -13.04 7.38 2.54
CA LEU A 158 -11.87 6.55 2.27
C LEU A 158 -11.20 6.89 0.92
N GLU A 159 -11.89 7.60 0.02
CA GLU A 159 -11.37 7.89 -1.32
C GLU A 159 -10.46 9.13 -1.30
N LYS A 160 -9.16 8.90 -1.44
CA LYS A 160 -8.14 9.95 -1.57
C LYS A 160 -7.01 9.47 -2.49
N ALA A 161 -6.42 10.37 -3.27
CA ALA A 161 -5.21 10.08 -4.03
C ALA A 161 -3.95 10.21 -3.17
N LEU A 162 -2.97 9.33 -3.41
CA LEU A 162 -1.63 9.48 -2.87
C LEU A 162 -0.89 10.58 -3.64
N VAL A 163 -0.39 11.61 -2.95
CA VAL A 163 0.30 12.75 -3.56
C VAL A 163 1.81 12.60 -3.40
N ILE A 164 2.55 12.73 -4.50
CA ILE A 164 4.01 12.69 -4.55
C ILE A 164 4.53 14.04 -5.08
N GLY A 165 5.66 14.51 -4.55
CA GLY A 165 6.32 15.74 -5.01
C GLY A 165 6.11 16.96 -4.10
N GLU A 166 5.29 16.86 -3.04
CA GLU A 166 5.26 17.88 -1.98
C GLU A 166 6.56 17.88 -1.14
N PHE A 167 7.21 16.73 -1.06
CA PHE A 167 8.46 16.53 -0.35
C PHE A 167 9.46 15.79 -1.25
N THR A 168 10.75 16.02 -1.05
CA THR A 168 11.79 15.35 -1.83
C THR A 168 12.89 14.78 -0.91
N PRO A 169 12.94 13.45 -0.70
CA PRO A 169 11.96 12.45 -1.14
C PRO A 169 10.67 12.45 -0.30
N THR A 170 9.54 12.06 -0.89
CA THR A 170 8.38 11.58 -0.13
C THR A 170 8.72 10.23 0.51
N VAL A 171 8.95 10.21 1.82
CA VAL A 171 9.15 8.98 2.61
C VAL A 171 7.82 8.33 2.99
N ILE A 172 7.64 7.07 2.57
CA ILE A 172 6.47 6.23 2.85
C ILE A 172 6.90 5.01 3.66
N MET A 173 6.35 4.86 4.87
CA MET A 173 6.55 3.68 5.71
C MET A 173 5.41 2.69 5.50
N VAL A 174 5.72 1.44 5.14
CA VAL A 174 4.72 0.39 4.91
C VAL A 174 4.73 -0.60 6.06
N ALA A 175 3.60 -0.71 6.76
CA ALA A 175 3.40 -1.56 7.93
C ALA A 175 2.28 -2.59 7.70
N GLY A 176 2.17 -3.55 8.61
CA GLY A 176 1.13 -4.57 8.58
C GLY A 176 1.63 -5.95 8.96
N VAL A 177 0.70 -6.89 9.09
CA VAL A 177 1.00 -8.24 9.60
C VAL A 177 1.61 -9.14 8.53
N ASN A 178 2.22 -10.23 8.96
CA ASN A 178 2.72 -11.27 8.07
C ASN A 178 1.57 -11.88 7.26
N GLY A 179 1.82 -12.17 6.00
CA GLY A 179 0.80 -12.70 5.10
C GLY A 179 -0.17 -11.66 4.55
N ALA A 180 -0.22 -10.42 5.07
CA ALA A 180 -1.10 -9.37 4.55
C ALA A 180 -0.67 -8.80 3.17
N GLY A 181 0.44 -9.27 2.60
CA GLY A 181 0.89 -8.84 1.26
C GLY A 181 1.73 -7.57 1.23
N LYS A 182 2.41 -7.18 2.32
CA LYS A 182 3.29 -5.99 2.39
C LYS A 182 4.33 -5.90 1.27
N THR A 183 5.27 -6.84 1.22
CA THR A 183 6.38 -6.83 0.25
C THR A 183 5.85 -6.89 -1.19
N THR A 184 4.79 -7.65 -1.45
CA THR A 184 4.10 -7.65 -2.75
C THR A 184 3.49 -6.29 -3.08
N SER A 185 2.82 -5.66 -2.13
CA SER A 185 2.24 -4.31 -2.29
C SER A 185 3.31 -3.26 -2.55
N ILE A 186 4.47 -3.36 -1.89
CA ILE A 186 5.63 -2.50 -2.14
C ILE A 186 6.13 -2.68 -3.58
N GLY A 187 6.28 -3.92 -4.05
CA GLY A 187 6.69 -4.20 -5.42
C GLY A 187 5.73 -3.61 -6.47
N LYS A 188 4.42 -3.75 -6.24
CA LYS A 188 3.39 -3.18 -7.11
C LYS A 188 3.33 -1.65 -7.05
N LEU A 189 3.39 -1.07 -5.84
CA LEU A 189 3.43 0.38 -5.64
C LEU A 189 4.68 1.01 -6.28
N THR A 190 5.82 0.34 -6.17
CA THR A 190 7.07 0.76 -6.82
C THR A 190 6.89 0.87 -8.33
N ARG A 191 6.30 -0.16 -8.96
CA ARG A 191 5.99 -0.12 -10.40
C ARG A 191 5.01 1.01 -10.73
N HIS A 192 3.94 1.16 -9.95
CA HIS A 192 2.93 2.20 -10.16
C HIS A 192 3.56 3.60 -10.13
N LEU A 193 4.42 3.87 -9.15
CA LEU A 193 5.16 5.13 -9.02
C LEU A 193 6.18 5.32 -10.17
N ALA A 194 6.91 4.28 -10.53
CA ALA A 194 7.86 4.34 -11.65
C ALA A 194 7.16 4.59 -13.00
N GLN A 195 5.99 3.99 -13.22
CA GLN A 195 5.15 4.25 -14.39
C GLN A 195 4.62 5.68 -14.42
N ALA A 196 4.41 6.30 -13.26
CA ALA A 196 4.09 7.73 -13.13
C ALA A 196 5.34 8.64 -13.26
N GLY A 197 6.52 8.08 -13.54
CA GLY A 197 7.76 8.82 -13.75
C GLY A 197 8.56 9.12 -12.48
N ALA A 198 8.12 8.66 -11.31
CA ALA A 198 8.83 8.90 -10.05
C ALA A 198 10.01 7.95 -9.88
N SER A 199 11.16 8.49 -9.46
CA SER A 199 12.31 7.72 -9.05
C SER A 199 12.15 7.20 -7.62
N VAL A 200 12.20 5.88 -7.46
CA VAL A 200 11.96 5.21 -6.17
C VAL A 200 13.29 4.70 -5.59
N LEU A 201 13.39 4.68 -4.26
CA LEU A 201 14.41 3.96 -3.51
C LEU A 201 13.72 3.07 -2.47
N LEU A 202 14.12 1.80 -2.40
CA LEU A 202 13.57 0.83 -1.45
C LEU A 202 14.46 0.71 -0.21
N ALA A 203 13.86 0.63 0.98
CA ALA A 203 14.55 0.30 2.22
C ALA A 203 14.05 -1.06 2.73
N ALA A 204 14.94 -2.04 2.80
CA ALA A 204 14.63 -3.38 3.29
C ALA A 204 14.76 -3.47 4.82
N ALA A 205 13.86 -2.83 5.55
CA ALA A 205 13.89 -2.81 7.01
C ALA A 205 13.23 -4.04 7.67
N ASP A 206 12.65 -4.99 6.91
CA ASP A 206 12.37 -6.36 7.40
C ASP A 206 13.68 -7.18 7.48
N THR A 207 14.57 -6.81 8.41
CA THR A 207 15.94 -7.35 8.46
C THR A 207 16.02 -8.80 8.93
N PHE A 208 14.98 -9.30 9.59
CA PHE A 208 14.90 -10.67 10.13
C PHE A 208 14.47 -11.72 9.11
N ARG A 209 13.84 -11.34 7.99
CA ARG A 209 13.35 -12.29 6.98
C ARG A 209 14.22 -12.22 5.73
N ALA A 210 15.23 -13.09 5.68
CA ALA A 210 16.12 -13.22 4.50
C ALA A 210 15.32 -13.35 3.18
N ALA A 211 14.27 -14.19 3.17
CA ALA A 211 13.39 -14.35 2.01
C ALA A 211 12.60 -13.08 1.63
N ALA A 212 12.24 -12.22 2.59
CA ALA A 212 11.55 -10.96 2.29
C ALA A 212 12.51 -9.98 1.60
N ARG A 213 13.77 -9.95 2.04
CA ARG A 213 14.82 -9.14 1.42
C ARG A 213 15.15 -9.62 0.00
N GLU A 214 15.28 -10.92 -0.20
CA GLU A 214 15.49 -11.51 -1.53
C GLU A 214 14.30 -11.20 -2.46
N GLN A 215 13.07 -11.38 -1.97
CA GLN A 215 11.86 -11.03 -2.72
C GLN A 215 11.83 -9.54 -3.09
N LEU A 216 12.21 -8.65 -2.17
CA LEU A 216 12.29 -7.22 -2.43
C LEU A 216 13.42 -6.89 -3.43
N GLY A 217 14.54 -7.62 -3.40
CA GLY A 217 15.61 -7.54 -4.41
C GLY A 217 15.13 -7.93 -5.81
N VAL A 218 14.36 -9.02 -5.93
CA VAL A 218 13.73 -9.41 -7.21
C VAL A 218 12.79 -8.32 -7.71
N TRP A 219 12.04 -7.66 -6.83
CA TRP A 219 11.19 -6.51 -7.19
C TRP A 219 12.00 -5.29 -7.61
N ALA A 220 13.13 -5.05 -6.95
CA ALA A 220 14.06 -3.97 -7.27
C ALA A 220 14.65 -4.18 -8.67
N ASP A 221 15.17 -5.37 -8.96
CA ASP A 221 15.74 -5.72 -10.26
C ASP A 221 14.71 -5.61 -11.39
N ARG A 222 13.51 -6.18 -11.18
CA ARG A 222 12.41 -6.14 -12.16
C ARG A 222 11.94 -4.72 -12.49
N ASN A 223 12.00 -3.81 -11.53
CA ASN A 223 11.59 -2.41 -11.71
C ASN A 223 12.78 -1.48 -11.98
N THR A 224 14.01 -2.01 -12.03
CA THR A 224 15.25 -1.22 -12.15
C THR A 224 15.38 -0.15 -11.06
N VAL A 225 15.04 -0.53 -9.82
CA VAL A 225 15.02 0.33 -8.63
C VAL A 225 16.16 -0.03 -7.70
N GLU A 226 16.72 0.96 -7.01
CA GLU A 226 17.79 0.75 -6.04
C GLU A 226 17.22 0.31 -4.67
N ILE A 227 17.99 -0.50 -3.93
CA ILE A 227 17.64 -0.99 -2.61
C ILE A 227 18.74 -0.70 -1.59
N VAL A 228 18.34 -0.20 -0.41
CA VAL A 228 19.19 -0.09 0.77
C VAL A 228 18.84 -1.23 1.72
N SER A 229 19.83 -2.05 2.05
CA SER A 229 19.66 -3.19 2.95
C SER A 229 20.91 -3.42 3.78
N GLN A 230 20.74 -4.01 4.96
CA GLN A 230 21.83 -4.50 5.81
C GLN A 230 21.42 -5.88 6.34
N GLU A 231 22.35 -6.83 6.34
CA GLU A 231 22.09 -8.18 6.87
C GLU A 231 22.24 -8.18 8.40
N GLY A 232 21.19 -8.61 9.11
CA GLY A 232 21.18 -8.60 10.58
C GLY A 232 21.22 -7.20 11.23
N GLY A 233 21.09 -6.13 10.45
CA GLY A 233 21.11 -4.74 10.93
C GLY A 233 19.83 -4.34 11.67
N ASP A 234 19.91 -3.24 12.43
CA ASP A 234 18.76 -2.61 13.09
C ASP A 234 17.81 -2.01 12.03
N PRO A 235 16.53 -2.44 11.95
CA PRO A 235 15.54 -1.89 11.00
C PRO A 235 15.46 -0.37 10.99
N ALA A 236 15.62 0.25 12.16
CA ALA A 236 15.59 1.70 12.30
C ALA A 236 16.80 2.37 11.63
N ALA A 237 17.99 1.77 11.71
CA ALA A 237 19.20 2.27 11.06
C ALA A 237 19.09 2.15 9.54
N VAL A 238 18.64 1.00 9.02
CA VAL A 238 18.39 0.81 7.58
C VAL A 238 17.42 1.86 7.04
N SER A 239 16.36 2.16 7.80
CA SER A 239 15.38 3.18 7.43
C SER A 239 15.97 4.60 7.40
N PHE A 240 16.82 4.94 8.38
CA PHE A 240 17.52 6.22 8.42
C PHE A 240 18.45 6.39 7.20
N ASP A 241 19.28 5.38 6.95
CA ASP A 241 20.26 5.40 5.87
C ASP A 241 19.58 5.50 4.50
N ALA A 242 18.44 4.82 4.33
CA ALA A 242 17.65 4.91 3.10
C ALA A 242 17.08 6.31 2.86
N VAL A 243 16.58 6.99 3.91
CA VAL A 243 16.08 8.37 3.78
C VAL A 243 17.23 9.32 3.42
N MET A 244 18.39 9.17 4.07
CA MET A 244 19.57 9.98 3.77
C MET A 244 20.10 9.72 2.36
N ALA A 245 20.15 8.46 1.93
CA ALA A 245 20.56 8.07 0.58
C ALA A 245 19.58 8.58 -0.48
N GLY A 246 18.26 8.47 -0.24
CA GLY A 246 17.22 8.97 -1.13
C GLY A 246 17.36 10.47 -1.35
N ARG A 247 17.59 11.23 -0.27
CA ARG A 247 17.89 12.66 -0.34
C ARG A 247 19.18 12.96 -1.11
N ALA A 248 20.29 12.30 -0.77
CA ALA A 248 21.59 12.55 -1.41
C ALA A 248 21.57 12.24 -2.92
N ARG A 249 20.76 11.27 -3.34
CA ARG A 249 20.59 10.85 -4.73
C ARG A 249 19.46 11.60 -5.47
N GLY A 250 18.76 12.51 -4.80
CA GLY A 250 17.65 13.26 -5.39
C GLY A 250 16.48 12.37 -5.83
N LYS A 251 16.16 11.32 -5.07
CA LYS A 251 15.03 10.42 -5.35
C LYS A 251 13.71 11.11 -5.00
N ASP A 252 12.67 10.77 -5.75
CA ASP A 252 11.32 11.31 -5.52
C ASP A 252 10.63 10.61 -4.35
N VAL A 253 10.83 9.30 -4.19
CA VAL A 253 10.17 8.48 -3.17
C VAL A 253 11.14 7.54 -2.48
N VAL A 254 11.00 7.41 -1.15
CA VAL A 254 11.63 6.34 -0.37
C VAL A 254 10.54 5.46 0.23
N LEU A 255 10.50 4.17 -0.15
CA LEU A 255 9.57 3.19 0.42
C LEU A 255 10.29 2.32 1.45
N VAL A 256 9.76 2.27 2.67
CA VAL A 256 10.33 1.48 3.77
C VAL A 256 9.50 0.23 4.03
N ASP A 257 10.04 -0.95 3.71
CA ASP A 257 9.45 -2.26 4.07
C ASP A 257 9.77 -2.61 5.52
N THR A 258 8.76 -2.96 6.32
CA THR A 258 8.93 -3.23 7.75
C THR A 258 8.51 -4.66 8.12
N ALA A 259 8.96 -5.12 9.29
CA ALA A 259 8.56 -6.43 9.81
C ALA A 259 7.03 -6.50 10.07
N GLY A 260 6.47 -7.73 10.08
CA GLY A 260 5.03 -7.95 10.31
C GLY A 260 4.66 -9.04 11.32
N ARG A 261 5.57 -9.44 12.19
CA ARG A 261 5.35 -10.58 13.11
C ARG A 261 4.29 -10.24 14.17
N LEU A 262 3.04 -10.62 13.94
CA LEU A 262 1.91 -10.29 14.83
C LEU A 262 1.90 -11.08 16.14
N HIS A 263 2.49 -12.28 16.21
CA HIS A 263 2.48 -13.11 17.43
C HIS A 263 3.22 -12.47 18.63
N THR A 264 3.92 -11.36 18.41
CA THR A 264 4.55 -10.50 19.43
C THR A 264 4.05 -9.05 19.32
N GLN A 265 2.73 -8.85 19.25
CA GLN A 265 2.09 -7.54 18.96
C GLN A 265 2.75 -6.34 19.64
N LEU A 266 3.05 -6.44 20.95
CA LEU A 266 3.69 -5.35 21.70
C LEU A 266 5.09 -5.02 21.16
N HIS A 267 5.92 -6.04 20.97
CA HIS A 267 7.29 -5.87 20.45
C HIS A 267 7.28 -5.33 19.01
N LEU A 268 6.39 -5.84 18.15
CA LEU A 268 6.20 -5.32 16.80
C LEU A 268 5.86 -3.82 16.81
N MET A 269 4.91 -3.40 17.64
CA MET A 269 4.49 -2.00 17.71
C MET A 269 5.61 -1.10 18.23
N GLU A 270 6.41 -1.56 19.21
CA GLU A 270 7.57 -0.82 19.71
C GLU A 270 8.65 -0.65 18.63
N GLU A 271 8.92 -1.69 17.86
CA GLU A 271 9.85 -1.66 16.73
C GLU A 271 9.38 -0.66 15.66
N LEU A 272 8.11 -0.73 15.25
CA LEU A 272 7.54 0.19 14.27
C LEU A 272 7.57 1.64 14.77
N ARG A 273 7.29 1.88 16.06
CA ARG A 273 7.43 3.22 16.67
C ARG A 273 8.88 3.70 16.65
N LYS A 274 9.85 2.80 16.90
CA LYS A 274 11.28 3.12 16.82
C LYS A 274 11.68 3.51 15.40
N ILE A 275 11.21 2.77 14.39
CA ILE A 275 11.43 3.08 12.97
C ILE A 275 10.84 4.46 12.64
N LYS A 276 9.55 4.72 12.97
CA LYS A 276 8.89 6.02 12.76
C LYS A 276 9.70 7.18 13.37
N ARG A 277 10.09 7.07 14.65
CA ARG A 277 10.90 8.10 15.32
C ARG A 277 12.25 8.32 14.65
N THR A 278 12.86 7.25 14.14
CA THR A 278 14.19 7.32 13.52
C THR A 278 14.12 7.94 12.13
N ILE A 279 13.10 7.59 11.33
CA ILE A 279 12.79 8.27 10.07
C ILE A 279 12.57 9.77 10.33
N ALA A 280 11.80 10.15 11.35
CA ALA A 280 11.57 11.55 11.70
C ALA A 280 12.86 12.32 12.04
N LYS A 281 13.85 11.66 12.66
CA LYS A 281 15.16 12.28 12.91
C LYS A 281 15.90 12.64 11.62
N ALA A 282 15.72 11.88 10.53
CA ALA A 282 16.36 12.17 9.25
C ALA A 282 15.92 13.53 8.68
N GLY A 283 14.65 13.93 8.91
CA GLY A 283 14.14 15.25 8.52
C GLY A 283 14.72 16.43 9.30
N ASN A 284 15.26 16.17 10.50
CA ASN A 284 15.87 17.20 11.36
C ASN A 284 17.38 17.36 11.12
N THR A 285 17.95 16.68 10.12
CA THR A 285 19.38 16.77 9.83
C THR A 285 19.73 18.08 9.12
N PRO A 286 20.90 18.69 9.38
CA PRO A 286 21.33 19.90 8.69
C PRO A 286 21.23 19.80 7.16
N GLY A 287 20.70 20.85 6.53
CA GLY A 287 20.46 20.92 5.08
C GLY A 287 19.23 20.17 4.57
N ALA A 288 18.37 19.63 5.43
CA ALA A 288 17.14 18.91 5.07
C ALA A 288 16.01 19.80 4.53
N ALA A 289 16.33 20.98 3.99
CA ALA A 289 15.35 21.86 3.36
C ALA A 289 14.67 21.10 2.20
N GLY A 290 13.34 20.92 2.28
CA GLY A 290 12.53 20.24 1.27
C GLY A 290 12.00 18.85 1.64
N ILE A 291 12.50 18.21 2.71
CA ILE A 291 11.98 16.89 3.15
C ILE A 291 10.92 16.97 4.26
N GLY A 292 10.62 18.17 4.80
CA GLY A 292 9.60 18.30 5.86
C GLY A 292 9.84 17.39 7.08
N GLN A 293 8.78 16.75 7.57
CA GLN A 293 8.80 15.86 8.73
C GLN A 293 8.38 14.43 8.32
N PRO A 294 9.34 13.56 7.93
CA PRO A 294 9.04 12.19 7.52
C PRO A 294 8.73 11.27 8.72
N PRO A 295 8.11 10.08 8.52
CA PRO A 295 7.49 9.64 7.27
C PRO A 295 6.25 10.50 6.95
N HIS A 296 6.08 10.86 5.67
CA HIS A 296 4.93 11.65 5.21
C HIS A 296 3.68 10.79 5.10
N GLU A 297 3.88 9.51 4.76
CA GLU A 297 2.83 8.52 4.67
C GLU A 297 3.21 7.29 5.49
N ILE A 298 2.27 6.80 6.29
CA ILE A 298 2.37 5.54 7.02
C ILE A 298 1.20 4.68 6.56
N LEU A 299 1.51 3.72 5.69
CA LEU A 299 0.51 2.87 5.04
C LEU A 299 0.39 1.54 5.77
N LEU A 300 -0.83 1.17 6.14
CA LEU A 300 -1.11 -0.18 6.64
C LEU A 300 -1.62 -1.07 5.51
N VAL A 301 -0.94 -2.19 5.29
CA VAL A 301 -1.43 -3.24 4.39
C VAL A 301 -2.32 -4.22 5.18
N ILE A 302 -3.56 -4.36 4.73
CA ILE A 302 -4.55 -5.28 5.31
C ILE A 302 -4.98 -6.33 4.29
N ASP A 303 -5.32 -7.52 4.80
CA ASP A 303 -5.84 -8.63 4.01
C ASP A 303 -7.37 -8.58 4.02
N GLY A 304 -7.99 -8.39 2.85
CA GLY A 304 -9.44 -8.32 2.69
C GLY A 304 -10.18 -9.58 3.14
N ASN A 305 -9.52 -10.73 3.22
CA ASN A 305 -10.12 -11.98 3.70
C ASN A 305 -10.21 -12.07 5.23
N THR A 306 -9.61 -11.13 5.95
CA THR A 306 -9.62 -11.16 7.42
C THR A 306 -10.88 -10.53 8.01
N GLY A 307 -11.71 -9.85 7.21
CA GLY A 307 -13.00 -9.31 7.64
C GLY A 307 -12.85 -8.37 8.83
N GLN A 308 -13.68 -8.52 9.86
CA GLN A 308 -13.63 -7.68 11.07
C GLN A 308 -12.28 -7.68 11.81
N ASN A 309 -11.43 -8.68 11.62
CA ASN A 309 -10.06 -8.65 12.17
C ASN A 309 -9.22 -7.52 11.54
N ALA A 310 -9.50 -7.15 10.29
CA ALA A 310 -8.84 -6.01 9.65
C ALA A 310 -9.19 -4.70 10.37
N LEU A 311 -10.45 -4.49 10.78
CA LEU A 311 -10.84 -3.29 11.52
C LEU A 311 -10.12 -3.21 12.88
N THR A 312 -10.04 -4.33 13.61
CA THR A 312 -9.28 -4.41 14.86
C THR A 312 -7.80 -4.10 14.63
N GLN A 313 -7.22 -4.62 13.55
CA GLN A 313 -5.84 -4.34 13.16
C GLN A 313 -5.65 -2.85 12.82
N VAL A 314 -6.53 -2.26 12.01
CA VAL A 314 -6.50 -0.83 11.68
C VAL A 314 -6.47 0.01 12.95
N ARG A 315 -7.33 -0.31 13.94
CA ARG A 315 -7.32 0.41 15.22
C ARG A 315 -5.98 0.32 15.94
N ALA A 316 -5.48 -0.90 16.13
CA ALA A 316 -4.25 -1.12 16.89
C ALA A 316 -3.03 -0.44 16.24
N PHE A 317 -2.91 -0.51 14.92
CA PHE A 317 -1.81 0.13 14.18
C PHE A 317 -1.96 1.65 14.15
N ASP A 318 -3.17 2.19 14.00
CA ASP A 318 -3.39 3.63 14.00
C ASP A 318 -3.17 4.25 15.38
N ASP A 319 -3.59 3.59 16.46
CA ASP A 319 -3.26 4.02 17.83
C ASP A 319 -1.75 4.03 18.08
N ALA A 320 -1.01 3.11 17.45
CA ALA A 320 0.43 3.00 17.63
C ALA A 320 1.25 3.95 16.75
N LEU A 321 0.82 4.15 15.50
CA LEU A 321 1.63 4.76 14.45
C LEU A 321 1.01 6.02 13.85
N GLN A 322 -0.27 6.31 14.08
CA GLN A 322 -1.01 7.39 13.40
C GLN A 322 -0.93 7.21 11.88
N LEU A 323 -1.67 6.24 11.38
CA LEU A 323 -1.68 5.87 9.97
C LEU A 323 -2.21 7.04 9.13
N THR A 324 -1.70 7.13 7.90
CA THR A 324 -2.16 8.12 6.92
C THR A 324 -3.01 7.51 5.83
N GLY A 325 -2.87 6.19 5.61
CA GLY A 325 -3.70 5.47 4.65
C GLY A 325 -3.55 3.96 4.72
N LEU A 326 -4.33 3.29 3.88
CA LEU A 326 -4.46 1.84 3.82
C LEU A 326 -4.18 1.33 2.40
N ILE A 327 -3.67 0.11 2.33
CA ILE A 327 -3.67 -0.72 1.13
C ILE A 327 -4.45 -1.99 1.46
N VAL A 328 -5.54 -2.26 0.73
CA VAL A 328 -6.33 -3.48 0.93
C VAL A 328 -5.98 -4.50 -0.13
N THR A 329 -5.54 -5.69 0.29
CA THR A 329 -5.09 -6.74 -0.64
C THR A 329 -6.02 -7.94 -0.59
N LYS A 330 -5.79 -8.89 -1.51
CA LYS A 330 -6.47 -10.18 -1.57
C LYS A 330 -8.00 -10.08 -1.61
N LEU A 331 -8.50 -9.08 -2.32
CA LEU A 331 -9.93 -8.96 -2.60
C LEU A 331 -10.38 -9.96 -3.66
N ASP A 332 -9.46 -10.69 -4.30
CA ASP A 332 -9.77 -11.79 -5.20
C ASP A 332 -10.41 -12.97 -4.47
N GLY A 333 -11.66 -13.26 -4.81
CA GLY A 333 -12.39 -14.41 -4.29
C GLY A 333 -12.79 -14.29 -2.83
N THR A 334 -12.80 -13.06 -2.28
CA THR A 334 -13.21 -12.82 -0.89
C THR A 334 -14.73 -12.87 -0.74
N ALA A 335 -15.20 -13.46 0.36
CA ALA A 335 -16.59 -13.34 0.79
C ALA A 335 -16.79 -12.17 1.78
N LYS A 336 -15.71 -11.48 2.17
CA LYS A 336 -15.66 -10.51 3.28
C LYS A 336 -15.41 -9.08 2.80
N GLY A 337 -15.86 -8.76 1.59
CA GLY A 337 -15.64 -7.46 0.94
C GLY A 337 -16.32 -6.27 1.63
N GLY A 338 -17.25 -6.49 2.55
CA GLY A 338 -17.95 -5.44 3.30
C GLY A 338 -17.07 -4.72 4.33
N VAL A 339 -15.89 -5.25 4.64
CA VAL A 339 -15.00 -4.68 5.69
C VAL A 339 -14.65 -3.20 5.48
N LEU A 340 -14.58 -2.72 4.23
CA LEU A 340 -14.33 -1.30 3.95
C LEU A 340 -15.44 -0.39 4.49
N ALA A 341 -16.70 -0.85 4.50
CA ALA A 341 -17.80 -0.11 5.08
C ALA A 341 -17.64 0.01 6.61
N ALA A 342 -17.17 -1.05 7.27
CA ALA A 342 -16.87 -1.04 8.71
C ALA A 342 -15.76 -0.03 9.04
N ILE A 343 -14.71 0.00 8.22
CA ILE A 343 -13.60 0.95 8.36
C ILE A 343 -14.09 2.39 8.13
N ALA A 344 -14.89 2.63 7.09
CA ALA A 344 -15.45 3.95 6.81
C ALA A 344 -16.29 4.48 7.98
N GLN A 345 -17.09 3.61 8.60
CA GLN A 345 -17.98 4.01 9.68
C GLN A 345 -17.24 4.27 11.01
N GLU A 346 -16.18 3.52 11.30
CA GLU A 346 -15.58 3.52 12.63
C GLU A 346 -14.19 4.15 12.71
N ARG A 347 -13.40 4.12 11.62
CA ARG A 347 -12.04 4.66 11.57
C ARG A 347 -11.68 5.06 10.13
N PRO A 348 -12.24 6.18 9.63
CA PRO A 348 -12.12 6.56 8.22
C PRO A 348 -10.70 7.02 7.88
N LEU A 349 -9.84 6.06 7.55
CA LEU A 349 -8.52 6.28 7.00
C LEU A 349 -8.57 6.14 5.47
N PRO A 350 -7.92 7.02 4.71
CA PRO A 350 -7.85 6.90 3.26
C PRO A 350 -7.40 5.50 2.82
N VAL A 351 -8.11 4.89 1.87
CA VAL A 351 -7.65 3.71 1.16
C VAL A 351 -7.04 4.21 -0.14
N TYR A 352 -5.71 4.18 -0.24
CA TYR A 352 -5.06 4.64 -1.47
C TYR A 352 -5.16 3.60 -2.58
N PHE A 353 -4.99 2.32 -2.22
CA PHE A 353 -4.93 1.24 -3.20
C PHE A 353 -5.70 0.00 -2.76
N ILE A 354 -6.25 -0.70 -3.75
CA ILE A 354 -6.86 -2.01 -3.60
C ILE A 354 -6.23 -3.02 -4.55
N GLY A 355 -6.02 -4.25 -4.04
CA GLY A 355 -5.39 -5.35 -4.75
C GLY A 355 -6.33 -6.54 -4.94
N VAL A 356 -6.49 -6.97 -6.18
CA VAL A 356 -7.47 -8.00 -6.63
C VAL A 356 -6.80 -9.19 -7.34
N GLY A 357 -5.53 -9.46 -7.02
CA GLY A 357 -4.77 -10.55 -7.63
C GLY A 357 -3.28 -10.46 -7.36
N GLU A 358 -2.52 -11.36 -7.97
CA GLU A 358 -1.07 -11.49 -7.77
C GLU A 358 -0.24 -10.71 -8.79
N LYS A 359 -0.80 -10.38 -9.96
CA LYS A 359 -0.06 -9.71 -11.03
C LYS A 359 0.29 -8.28 -10.62
N LEU A 360 1.32 -7.74 -11.27
CA LEU A 360 1.80 -6.38 -11.01
C LEU A 360 0.72 -5.32 -11.26
N GLU A 361 -0.09 -5.53 -12.29
CA GLU A 361 -1.24 -4.72 -12.70
C GLU A 361 -2.53 -4.94 -11.88
N ASP A 362 -2.47 -5.78 -10.83
CA ASP A 362 -3.60 -6.03 -9.93
C ASP A 362 -3.53 -5.18 -8.66
N LEU A 363 -2.95 -3.97 -8.74
CA LEU A 363 -3.03 -2.93 -7.72
C LEU A 363 -3.47 -1.64 -8.39
N GLU A 364 -4.60 -1.08 -7.95
CA GLU A 364 -5.17 0.12 -8.52
C GLU A 364 -5.63 1.08 -7.43
N THR A 365 -5.79 2.34 -7.80
CA THR A 365 -6.31 3.38 -6.90
C THR A 365 -7.75 3.07 -6.50
N PHE A 366 -8.08 3.26 -5.23
CA PHE A 366 -9.44 3.04 -4.74
C PHE A 366 -10.42 4.05 -5.32
N SER A 367 -11.61 3.58 -5.69
CA SER A 367 -12.77 4.42 -5.98
C SER A 367 -13.98 3.86 -5.26
N ALA A 368 -14.62 4.67 -4.43
CA ALA A 368 -15.79 4.30 -3.65
C ALA A 368 -16.93 3.84 -4.55
N ARG A 369 -17.16 4.54 -5.67
CA ARG A 369 -18.24 4.22 -6.61
C ARG A 369 -17.99 2.91 -7.33
N GLU A 370 -16.78 2.70 -7.84
CA GLU A 370 -16.44 1.45 -8.53
C GLU A 370 -16.52 0.25 -7.60
N PHE A 371 -16.02 0.41 -6.38
CA PHE A 371 -16.09 -0.63 -5.35
C PHE A 371 -17.54 -0.95 -4.97
N ALA A 372 -18.37 0.06 -4.71
CA ALA A 372 -19.77 -0.13 -4.36
C ALA A 372 -20.55 -0.84 -5.47
N LEU A 373 -20.33 -0.45 -6.74
CA LEU A 373 -20.95 -1.11 -7.88
C LEU A 373 -20.48 -2.58 -8.00
N ALA A 374 -19.19 -2.85 -7.82
CA ALA A 374 -18.67 -4.20 -7.90
C ALA A 374 -19.16 -5.10 -6.76
N LEU A 375 -19.29 -4.56 -5.53
CA LEU A 375 -19.79 -5.28 -4.37
C LEU A 375 -21.27 -5.65 -4.50
N LEU A 376 -22.02 -4.91 -5.31
CA LEU A 376 -23.44 -5.14 -5.53
C LEU A 376 -23.74 -5.74 -6.90
N THR A 377 -22.75 -6.11 -7.71
CA THR A 377 -23.02 -6.64 -9.06
C THR A 377 -23.73 -8.00 -9.00
#